data_AF-A0A3C0FTQ8-F1
#
_entry.id   AF-A0A3C0FTQ8-F1
#
_cell.length_a   1.000
_cell.length_b   1.000
_cell.length_c   1.000
_cell.angle_alpha   90.00
_cell.angle_beta   90.00
_cell.angle_gamma   90.00
#
_symmetry.space_group_name_H-M   'P 1'
#
loop_
_entity.id
_entity.type
_entity.pdbx_description
1 polymer ?
#
loop_
_entity_poly.entity_id
_entity_poly.type
_entity_poly.pdbx_seq_one_letter_code
_entity_poly.pdbx_strand_id
1 'polypeptide(L)'
;GFLVPLPHAIDDHQRYNAQQVEDAGGAWLMPQDRFSSEAVTDRLAKLLTNPAALTRAAKAAKSSGRANAAERLADMVLDMLGLNPAGSPDNKNMTQDRGDMQ
;
A
#
# COMPACT_ATOMS: atom_id res chain seq x y z
N GLY A 1 -8.25 -5.60 -11.29
CA GLY A 1 -8.07 -7.07 -11.48
C GLY A 1 -8.69 -7.81 -10.30
N PHE A 2 -8.67 -9.15 -10.30
CA PHE A 2 -9.02 -9.95 -9.11
C PHE A 2 -7.80 -10.08 -8.21
N LEU A 3 -7.93 -9.75 -6.93
CA LEU A 3 -6.91 -9.96 -5.93
C LEU A 3 -7.36 -11.11 -5.04
N VAL A 4 -6.53 -12.15 -4.95
CA VAL A 4 -6.83 -13.38 -4.21
C VAL A 4 -5.79 -13.53 -3.10
N PRO A 5 -5.98 -12.89 -1.94
CA PRO A 5 -5.05 -13.04 -0.83
C PRO A 5 -5.00 -14.50 -0.36
N LEU A 6 -3.78 -15.00 -0.13
CA LEU A 6 -3.58 -16.34 0.41
C LEU A 6 -4.08 -16.41 1.86
N PRO A 7 -4.84 -17.43 2.26
CA PRO A 7 -5.20 -17.67 3.63
C PRO A 7 -3.94 -18.08 4.42
N HIS A 8 -3.82 -17.55 5.63
CA HIS A 8 -2.69 -17.82 6.54
C HIS A 8 -1.31 -17.32 6.06
N ALA A 9 -1.25 -16.31 5.20
CA ALA A 9 -0.02 -15.53 5.07
C ALA A 9 0.38 -15.05 6.48
N ILE A 10 1.64 -15.30 6.87
CA ILE A 10 2.16 -15.07 8.23
C ILE A 10 1.84 -13.66 8.74
N ASP A 11 1.79 -12.70 7.81
CA ASP A 11 1.21 -11.39 8.03
C ASP A 11 -0.01 -11.20 7.12
N ASP A 12 -1.15 -10.82 7.68
CA ASP A 12 -2.40 -10.39 6.99
C ASP A 12 -2.18 -9.14 6.10
N HIS A 13 -0.93 -8.71 5.92
CA HIS A 13 -0.48 -7.60 5.10
C HIS A 13 -0.87 -7.74 3.63
N GLN A 14 -0.91 -8.96 3.06
CA GLN A 14 -1.35 -9.13 1.68
C GLN A 14 -2.83 -8.76 1.52
N ARG A 15 -3.66 -9.10 2.50
CA ARG A 15 -5.07 -8.72 2.52
C ARG A 15 -5.21 -7.21 2.66
N TYR A 16 -4.45 -6.58 3.55
CA TYR A 16 -4.44 -5.13 3.69
C TYR A 16 -4.06 -4.43 2.39
N ASN A 17 -2.96 -4.85 1.76
CA ASN A 17 -2.52 -4.29 0.48
C ASN A 17 -3.59 -4.45 -0.62
N ALA A 18 -4.25 -5.60 -0.66
CA ALA A 18 -5.34 -5.84 -1.61
C ALA A 18 -6.57 -4.97 -1.31
N GLN A 19 -6.92 -4.80 -0.03
CA GLN A 19 -8.03 -3.96 0.40
C GLN A 19 -7.81 -2.51 0.02
N GLN A 20 -6.58 -1.98 0.18
CA GLN A 20 -6.26 -0.62 -0.23
C GLN A 20 -6.53 -0.36 -1.74
N VAL A 21 -6.28 -1.36 -2.60
CA VAL A 21 -6.54 -1.24 -4.04
C VAL A 21 -8.03 -1.41 -4.35
N GLU A 22 -8.74 -2.29 -3.63
CA GLU A 22 -10.19 -2.45 -3.75
C GLU A 22 -10.94 -1.19 -3.30
N ASP A 23 -10.56 -0.59 -2.17
CA ASP A 23 -11.16 0.63 -1.60
C ASP A 23 -10.96 1.84 -2.53
N ALA A 24 -9.82 1.89 -3.22
CA ALA A 24 -9.58 2.86 -4.29
C ALA A 24 -10.45 2.60 -5.54
N GLY A 25 -11.13 1.45 -5.62
CA GLY A 25 -11.92 1.00 -6.77
C GLY A 25 -11.08 0.39 -7.89
N GLY A 26 -9.80 0.09 -7.66
CA GLY A 26 -8.87 -0.42 -8.66
C GLY A 26 -8.90 -1.93 -8.88
N ALA A 27 -9.49 -2.66 -7.93
CA ALA A 27 -9.55 -4.12 -7.97
C ALA A 27 -10.79 -4.66 -7.26
N TRP A 28 -10.95 -5.97 -7.34
CA TRP A 28 -11.96 -6.73 -6.60
C TRP A 28 -11.24 -7.80 -5.80
N LEU A 29 -11.48 -7.81 -4.49
CA LEU A 29 -10.95 -8.81 -3.59
C LEU A 29 -11.84 -10.05 -3.69
N MET A 30 -11.21 -11.20 -3.92
CA MET A 30 -11.86 -12.50 -3.98
C MET A 30 -11.10 -13.43 -3.06
N PRO A 31 -11.58 -13.67 -1.82
CA PRO A 31 -10.95 -14.59 -0.89
C PRO A 31 -10.72 -15.97 -1.54
N GLN A 32 -9.60 -16.62 -1.23
CA GLN A 32 -9.21 -17.88 -1.90
C GLN A 32 -10.25 -19.00 -1.77
N ASP A 33 -10.93 -19.08 -0.62
CA ASP A 33 -12.02 -20.04 -0.37
C ASP A 33 -13.24 -19.80 -1.28
N ARG A 34 -13.36 -18.61 -1.88
CA ARG A 34 -14.40 -18.22 -2.85
C ARG A 34 -13.86 -18.05 -4.27
N PHE A 35 -12.57 -18.31 -4.50
CA PHE A 35 -11.95 -18.21 -5.81
C PHE A 35 -12.22 -19.49 -6.62
N SER A 36 -13.38 -19.53 -7.28
CA SER A 36 -13.79 -20.64 -8.13
C SER A 36 -14.00 -20.19 -9.59
N SER A 37 -13.93 -21.15 -10.53
CA SER A 37 -14.19 -20.89 -11.95
C SER A 37 -15.56 -20.23 -12.17
N GLU A 38 -16.59 -20.72 -11.47
CA GLU A 38 -17.96 -20.20 -11.54
C GLU A 38 -18.03 -18.74 -11.04
N ALA A 39 -17.49 -18.46 -9.85
CA ALA A 39 -17.50 -17.12 -9.27
C ALA A 39 -16.73 -16.10 -10.11
N VAL A 40 -15.60 -16.50 -10.69
CA VAL A 40 -14.80 -15.65 -11.57
C VAL A 40 -15.54 -15.39 -12.88
N THR A 41 -16.14 -16.42 -13.47
CA THR A 41 -16.92 -16.31 -14.72
C THR A 41 -18.10 -15.35 -14.55
N ASP A 42 -18.87 -15.50 -13.49
CA ASP A 42 -20.01 -14.64 -13.19
C ASP A 42 -19.60 -13.17 -13.02
N ARG A 43 -18.49 -12.93 -12.33
CA ARG A 43 -17.99 -11.57 -12.15
C ARG A 43 -17.48 -10.99 -13.47
N LEU A 44 -16.72 -11.77 -14.23
CA LEU A 44 -16.21 -11.34 -15.53
C LEU A 44 -17.36 -10.98 -16.49
N ALA A 45 -18.40 -11.82 -16.57
CA ALA A 45 -19.57 -11.55 -17.37
C ALA A 45 -20.18 -10.18 -17.03
N LYS A 46 -20.41 -9.90 -15.74
CA LYS A 46 -20.92 -8.60 -15.27
C LYS A 46 -19.99 -7.43 -15.63
N LEU A 47 -18.69 -7.60 -15.47
CA LEU A 47 -17.71 -6.55 -15.77
C LEU A 47 -17.58 -6.25 -17.26
N LEU A 48 -17.61 -7.28 -18.10
CA LEU A 48 -17.52 -7.14 -19.55
C LEU A 48 -18.74 -6.43 -20.14
N THR A 49 -19.92 -6.54 -19.50
CA THR A 49 -21.10 -5.74 -19.85
C THR A 49 -21.01 -4.28 -19.41
N ASN A 50 -19.98 -3.88 -18.66
CA ASN A 50 -19.79 -2.51 -18.18
C ASN A 50 -18.35 -2.00 -18.42
N PRO A 51 -17.99 -1.68 -19.68
CA PRO A 51 -16.66 -1.17 -20.03
C PRO A 51 -16.26 0.10 -19.26
N ALA A 52 -17.22 0.97 -18.95
CA ALA A 52 -16.96 2.19 -18.19
C ALA A 52 -16.47 1.90 -16.76
N ALA A 53 -16.99 0.86 -16.11
CA ALA A 53 -16.49 0.40 -14.81
C ALA A 53 -15.06 -0.11 -14.91
N LEU A 54 -14.72 -0.85 -15.98
CA LEU A 54 -13.35 -1.31 -16.23
C LEU A 54 -12.37 -0.15 -16.43
N THR A 55 -12.75 0.88 -17.18
CA THR A 55 -11.91 2.08 -17.37
C THR A 55 -11.67 2.82 -16.06
N ARG A 56 -12.70 2.97 -15.22
CA ARG A 56 -12.54 3.59 -13.89
C ARG A 56 -11.61 2.77 -13.00
N ALA A 57 -11.80 1.44 -12.98
CA ALA A 57 -10.94 0.54 -12.21
C ALA A 57 -9.47 0.59 -12.68
N ALA A 58 -9.22 0.62 -14.00
CA ALA A 58 -7.87 0.76 -14.53
C ALA A 58 -7.19 2.06 -14.09
N LYS A 59 -7.93 3.19 -14.11
CA LYS A 59 -7.41 4.48 -13.64
C LYS A 59 -7.09 4.44 -12.14
N ALA A 60 -8.00 3.90 -11.33
CA ALA A 60 -7.83 3.77 -9.89
C ALA A 60 -6.66 2.84 -9.51
N ALA A 61 -6.52 1.71 -10.20
CA ALA A 61 -5.41 0.79 -10.01
C ALA A 61 -4.07 1.48 -10.30
N LYS A 62 -4.00 2.26 -11.40
CA LYS A 62 -2.80 3.03 -11.75
C LYS A 62 -2.43 4.05 -10.67
N SER A 63 -3.40 4.69 -10.02
CA SER A 63 -3.16 5.64 -8.93
C SER A 63 -2.87 5.00 -7.57
N SER A 64 -3.09 3.68 -7.42
CA SER A 64 -2.91 3.00 -6.13
C SER A 64 -1.44 2.73 -5.79
N GLY A 65 -0.54 2.80 -6.78
CA GLY A 65 0.90 2.62 -6.59
C GLY A 65 1.59 3.88 -6.07
N ARG A 66 2.60 3.72 -5.20
CA ARG A 66 3.50 4.79 -4.77
C ARG A 66 4.73 4.79 -5.68
N ALA A 67 4.77 5.68 -6.67
CA ALA A 67 5.81 5.71 -7.71
C ALA A 67 7.24 5.85 -7.17
N ASN A 68 7.43 6.43 -5.98
CA ASN A 68 8.72 6.67 -5.35
C ASN A 68 8.95 5.85 -4.06
N ALA A 69 8.35 4.66 -3.96
CA ALA A 69 8.44 3.86 -2.74
C ALA A 69 9.87 3.46 -2.39
N ALA A 70 10.70 3.17 -3.40
CA ALA A 70 12.09 2.76 -3.21
C ALA A 70 12.98 3.93 -2.78
N GLU A 71 12.85 5.09 -3.42
CA GLU A 71 13.60 6.30 -3.02
C GLU A 71 13.22 6.70 -1.60
N ARG A 72 11.93 6.70 -1.26
CA ARG A 72 11.48 7.01 0.11
C ARG A 72 12.01 6.02 1.13
N LEU A 73 12.13 4.75 0.77
CA LEU A 73 12.73 3.74 1.64
C LEU A 73 14.22 4.02 1.84
N ALA A 74 14.93 4.36 0.76
CA ALA A 74 16.35 4.73 0.83
C ALA A 74 16.55 5.98 1.70
N ASP A 75 15.74 7.02 1.53
CA ASP A 75 15.78 8.23 2.35
C ASP A 75 15.58 7.90 3.84
N MET A 76 14.59 7.07 4.18
CA MET A 76 14.35 6.64 5.57
C MET A 76 15.53 5.89 6.18
N VAL A 77 16.20 5.02 5.40
CA VAL A 77 17.38 4.28 5.86
C VAL A 77 18.56 5.24 6.05
N LEU A 78 18.77 6.17 5.12
CA LEU A 78 19.84 7.18 5.22
C LEU A 78 19.62 8.12 6.41
N ASP A 79 18.37 8.54 6.67
CA ASP A 79 18.00 9.33 7.85
C ASP A 79 18.33 8.60 9.16
N MET A 80 17.99 7.31 9.25
CA MET A 80 18.28 6.49 10.43
C MET A 80 19.79 6.36 10.71
N LEU A 81 20.61 6.45 9.67
CA LEU A 81 22.07 6.39 9.75
C LEU A 81 22.74 7.76 9.89
N GLY A 82 21.98 8.86 9.82
CA GLY A 82 22.52 10.23 9.81
C GLY A 82 23.30 10.58 8.54
N LEU A 83 23.01 9.88 7.44
CA LEU A 83 23.71 9.98 6.16
C LEU A 83 22.85 10.60 5.06
N ASN A 84 21.65 11.11 5.39
CA ASN A 84 20.78 11.72 4.39
C ASN A 84 21.34 13.09 3.95
N PRO A 85 21.78 13.22 2.68
CA PRO A 85 22.30 14.49 2.18
C PRO A 85 21.22 15.57 2.05
N ALA A 86 19.93 15.21 2.12
CA ALA A 86 18.79 16.14 2.06
C ALA A 86 18.30 16.59 3.46
N GLY A 87 18.84 16.04 4.56
CA GLY A 87 18.40 16.38 5.92
C GLY A 87 19.43 16.05 7.00
N SER A 88 19.87 17.07 7.73
CA SER A 88 20.53 16.97 9.04
C SER A 88 20.29 18.27 9.81
N PRO A 89 20.23 18.29 11.16
CA PRO A 89 19.53 17.42 12.10
C PRO A 89 18.48 18.23 12.91
N ASP A 90 17.28 17.69 13.13
CA ASP A 90 16.35 18.22 14.14
C ASP A 90 16.61 17.49 15.48
N ASN A 91 17.75 17.77 16.12
CA ASN A 91 17.97 17.42 17.53
C ASN A 91 17.91 18.69 18.38
N LYS A 92 16.70 19.20 18.60
CA LYS A 92 16.43 20.29 19.55
C LYS A 92 16.03 19.82 20.96
N ASN A 93 16.19 18.53 21.29
CA ASN A 93 15.73 17.98 22.57
C ASN A 93 16.80 17.21 23.34
N MET A 94 18.01 17.76 23.49
CA MET A 94 18.92 17.27 24.53
C MET A 94 19.76 18.42 25.11
N THR A 95 19.56 18.69 26.40
CA THR A 95 20.32 19.61 27.26
C THR A 95 19.81 21.05 27.39
N GLN A 96 18.55 21.19 27.80
CA GLN A 96 18.15 22.30 28.68
C GLN A 96 17.86 21.72 30.07
N ASP A 97 18.90 21.19 30.71
CA ASP A 97 18.89 20.83 32.13
C ASP A 97 20.32 20.66 32.66
N ARG A 98 21.09 21.76 32.71
CA ARG A 98 22.28 21.94 33.56
C ARG A 98 22.48 23.42 33.82
N GLY A 99 21.55 24.00 34.56
CA GLY A 99 21.61 25.38 34.99
C GLY A 99 20.94 25.56 36.33
N ASP A 100 21.22 24.67 37.29
CA ASP A 100 20.86 24.82 38.70
C ASP A 100 21.67 23.82 39.56
N MET A 101 22.94 24.15 39.87
CA MET A 101 23.53 23.94 41.20
C MET A 101 24.96 24.48 41.25
N GLN A 102 25.10 25.60 41.98
CA GLN A 102 26.32 26.19 42.58
C GLN A 102 27.58 26.36 41.72
#